data_AF-A0A2E1KG81-F1
#
_entry.id   AF-A0A2E1KG81-F1
#
_cell.length_a   1.000
_cell.length_b   1.000
_cell.length_c   1.000
_cell.angle_alpha   90.00
_cell.angle_beta   90.00
_cell.angle_gamma   90.00
#
_symmetry.space_group_name_H-M   'P 1'
#
loop_
_entity.id
_entity.type
_entity.pdbx_description
1 polymer ?
#
loop_
_entity_poly.entity_id
_entity_poly.type
_entity_poly.pdbx_seq_one_letter_code
_entity_poly.pdbx_strand_id
1 'polypeptide(L)'
;MFPATTTEGQRSKPPPDYFSRRVRFKLFLLVSVFMLVVVMMEKARDPRTYDWMGFDRNEPLAHPQATAPPPDTRIPVERESRTADIPGMVAGAALPETPWHQPHGERPSNRLQQAEALAWTQLWPLLRRSDRDSLHRWLQIVLAGDAFPRDTDASLNAGVEQLVEQLDGLWSDYLEEQRALLVSDNAQLDDQRRRAWTDVLNQLANSWSQQYRASLQQILSGKSPSAQQQRALRKLQHRLGQFALTRVRDNTLHRGVEQEAWFHLFEILKQTPEPVLFQRSTGAASYLQLFQQPSEYRAKIVTLRGSARMISRFRAPRNIYGITHYFRIALRPQGGPDNPILIYSLEMPSRFPIPREPETHRDVREDIECVGYFFKRLVFRSSDGLRTAPLVLAKVPRWYPPPAGLSEAMPGPLWMSAGALICLLAAIAIAWIAYRQTQHAPTSASRVPGDGPQLSIADDDLLPTPEETLRRLAQSDAKPR
;
A
#
# COMPACT_ATOMS: atom_id res chain seq x y z
N MET A 1 68.31 35.15 -73.16
CA MET A 1 67.96 36.33 -72.34
C MET A 1 66.52 36.14 -71.91
N PHE A 2 66.28 35.68 -70.67
CA PHE A 2 64.95 35.37 -70.14
C PHE A 2 64.43 36.56 -69.31
N PRO A 3 63.16 36.97 -69.42
CA PRO A 3 62.53 37.84 -68.43
C PRO A 3 61.63 37.07 -67.46
N ALA A 4 61.57 37.62 -66.25
CA ALA A 4 61.19 37.00 -64.99
C ALA A 4 59.70 37.05 -64.67
N THR A 5 59.26 36.05 -63.90
CA THR A 5 58.00 35.98 -63.15
C THR A 5 58.01 36.96 -61.97
N THR A 6 56.89 37.63 -61.69
CA THR A 6 56.67 38.32 -60.40
C THR A 6 55.24 38.08 -59.90
N THR A 7 55.18 37.74 -58.62
CA THR A 7 54.11 37.11 -57.84
C THR A 7 53.08 38.11 -57.33
N GLU A 8 51.80 37.79 -57.45
CA GLU A 8 50.68 38.62 -56.98
C GLU A 8 50.38 38.33 -55.49
N GLY A 9 50.50 39.37 -54.64
CA GLY A 9 50.33 39.27 -53.19
C GLY A 9 48.88 39.31 -52.72
N GLN A 10 48.46 38.27 -51.98
CA GLN A 10 47.16 38.18 -51.30
C GLN A 10 47.04 39.23 -50.17
N ARG A 11 46.02 40.09 -50.25
CA ARG A 11 45.61 40.99 -49.15
C ARG A 11 44.86 40.20 -48.07
N SER A 12 45.37 40.20 -46.85
CA SER A 12 44.70 39.65 -45.68
C SER A 12 43.52 40.53 -45.24
N LYS A 13 42.37 39.90 -44.97
CA LYS A 13 41.17 40.59 -44.46
C LYS A 13 41.38 40.97 -42.98
N PRO A 14 40.91 42.15 -42.53
CA PRO A 14 41.04 42.58 -41.14
C PRO A 14 40.29 41.64 -40.19
N PRO A 15 40.75 41.50 -38.93
CA PRO A 15 40.13 40.60 -37.95
C PRO A 15 38.69 41.03 -37.64
N PRO A 16 37.76 40.07 -37.44
CA PRO A 16 36.37 40.39 -37.13
C PRO A 16 36.24 41.18 -35.83
N ASP A 17 35.49 42.28 -35.84
CA ASP A 17 35.20 43.07 -34.64
C ASP A 17 34.06 42.44 -33.83
N TYR A 18 34.43 41.63 -32.84
CA TYR A 18 33.52 40.95 -31.92
C TYR A 18 32.89 41.89 -30.88
N PHE A 19 33.34 43.14 -30.78
CA PHE A 19 32.89 44.08 -29.75
C PHE A 19 31.80 45.04 -30.21
N SER A 20 31.46 45.05 -31.49
CA SER A 20 30.37 45.89 -32.00
C SER A 20 29.04 45.55 -31.29
N ARG A 21 28.24 46.59 -30.96
CA ARG A 21 26.95 46.44 -30.25
C ARG A 21 26.01 45.45 -30.95
N ARG A 22 26.08 45.38 -32.29
CA ARG A 22 25.30 44.45 -33.11
C ARG A 22 25.74 42.99 -32.90
N VAL A 23 27.03 42.72 -32.76
CA VAL A 23 27.55 41.37 -32.50
C VAL A 23 27.25 40.94 -31.07
N ARG A 24 27.36 41.84 -30.08
CA ARG A 24 26.97 41.57 -28.69
C ARG A 24 25.50 41.18 -28.57
N PHE A 25 24.61 41.90 -29.26
CA PHE A 25 23.18 41.56 -29.25
C PHE A 25 22.89 40.21 -29.89
N LYS A 26 23.56 39.87 -30.99
CA LYS A 26 23.44 38.55 -31.64
C LYS A 26 23.92 37.41 -30.75
N LEU A 27 25.06 37.59 -30.08
CA LEU A 27 25.59 36.62 -29.11
C LEU A 27 24.63 36.45 -27.92
N PHE A 28 24.10 37.55 -27.39
CA PHE A 28 23.13 37.51 -26.29
C PHE A 28 21.84 36.78 -26.68
N LEU A 29 21.31 37.03 -27.88
CA LEU A 29 20.14 36.34 -28.41
C LEU A 29 20.41 34.83 -28.55
N LEU A 30 21.56 34.45 -29.09
CA LEU A 30 21.94 33.05 -29.29
C LEU A 30 22.09 32.30 -27.96
N VAL A 31 22.72 32.93 -26.97
CA VAL A 31 22.83 32.37 -25.61
C VAL A 31 21.46 32.27 -24.94
N SER A 32 20.58 33.25 -25.13
CA SER A 32 19.23 33.22 -24.57
C SER A 32 18.37 32.10 -25.17
N VAL A 33 18.45 31.90 -26.49
CA VAL A 33 17.78 30.78 -27.17
C VAL A 33 18.34 29.43 -26.70
N PHE A 34 19.66 29.33 -26.53
CA PHE A 34 20.29 28.11 -26.01
C PHE A 34 19.82 27.79 -24.59
N MET A 35 19.79 28.78 -23.68
CA MET A 35 19.26 28.63 -22.33
C MET A 35 17.79 28.18 -22.33
N LEU A 36 16.96 28.75 -23.21
CA LEU A 36 15.56 28.35 -23.36
C LEU A 36 15.41 26.87 -23.75
N VAL A 37 16.24 26.39 -24.67
CA VAL A 37 16.24 24.97 -25.10
C VAL A 37 16.64 24.05 -23.95
N VAL A 38 17.66 24.42 -23.17
CA VAL A 38 18.09 23.63 -22.00
C VAL A 38 16.99 23.56 -20.95
N VAL A 39 16.33 24.68 -20.65
CA VAL A 39 15.18 24.72 -19.71
C VAL A 39 14.01 23.89 -20.25
N MET A 40 13.72 23.92 -21.55
CA MET A 40 12.72 23.04 -22.15
C MET A 40 13.11 21.57 -22.08
N MET A 41 14.37 21.20 -22.29
CA MET A 41 14.84 19.81 -22.14
C MET A 41 14.74 19.33 -20.68
N GLU A 42 15.04 20.21 -19.72
CA GLU A 42 14.90 19.90 -18.29
C GLU A 42 13.42 19.72 -17.91
N LYS A 43 12.55 20.63 -18.35
CA LYS A 43 11.09 20.52 -18.15
C LYS A 43 10.48 19.31 -18.86
N ALA A 44 11.02 18.94 -20.03
CA ALA A 44 10.61 17.76 -20.79
C ALA A 44 11.04 16.44 -20.13
N ARG A 45 11.98 16.47 -19.19
CA ARG A 45 12.41 15.28 -18.43
C ARG A 45 11.50 15.00 -17.23
N ASP A 46 10.66 15.97 -16.84
CA ASP A 46 9.73 15.83 -15.74
C ASP A 46 8.39 15.25 -16.25
N PRO A 47 8.06 13.98 -15.94
CA PRO A 47 6.89 13.30 -16.50
C PRO A 47 5.55 13.99 -16.15
N ARG A 48 5.51 14.78 -15.08
CA ARG A 48 4.33 15.57 -14.67
C ARG A 48 3.92 16.66 -15.65
N THR A 49 4.84 17.11 -16.51
CA THR A 49 4.57 18.19 -17.49
C THR A 49 3.69 17.73 -18.65
N TYR A 50 3.49 16.42 -18.83
CA TYR A 50 2.72 15.83 -19.94
C TYR A 50 1.36 15.28 -19.52
N ASP A 51 0.99 15.38 -18.24
CA ASP A 51 -0.33 14.92 -17.74
C ASP A 51 -1.51 15.59 -18.48
N TRP A 52 -1.33 16.83 -18.94
CA TRP A 52 -2.35 17.57 -19.68
C TRP A 52 -2.47 17.19 -21.16
N MET A 53 -1.48 16.50 -21.75
CA MET A 53 -1.49 16.10 -23.18
C MET A 53 -2.23 14.79 -23.44
N GLY A 54 -2.79 14.15 -22.41
CA GLY A 54 -3.73 13.03 -22.59
C GLY A 54 -3.09 11.71 -23.03
N PHE A 55 -1.80 11.49 -22.78
CA PHE A 55 -1.14 10.20 -23.03
C PHE A 55 -1.54 9.08 -22.05
N ASP A 56 -2.33 9.41 -21.00
CA ASP A 56 -3.02 8.45 -20.13
C ASP A 56 -4.51 8.24 -20.52
N ARG A 57 -4.94 8.67 -21.73
CA ARG A 57 -6.30 8.39 -22.24
C ARG A 57 -6.43 6.93 -22.69
N ASN A 58 -6.60 6.03 -21.73
CA ASN A 58 -7.59 4.99 -21.94
C ASN A 58 -8.95 5.65 -21.81
N GLU A 59 -9.73 5.66 -22.90
CA GLU A 59 -11.13 6.06 -22.85
C GLU A 59 -11.84 5.30 -21.72
N PRO A 60 -12.40 5.98 -20.71
CA PRO A 60 -13.36 5.34 -19.85
C PRO A 60 -14.61 5.11 -20.71
N LEU A 61 -14.93 3.85 -20.98
CA LEU A 61 -16.32 3.45 -21.21
C LEU A 61 -17.14 4.14 -20.12
N ALA A 62 -18.11 4.95 -20.53
CA ALA A 62 -18.90 5.81 -19.66
C ALA A 62 -19.40 5.01 -18.45
N HIS A 63 -18.79 5.26 -17.29
CA HIS A 63 -19.26 4.78 -16.01
C HIS A 63 -19.83 5.96 -15.24
N PRO A 64 -21.00 5.79 -14.58
CA PRO A 64 -21.67 6.88 -13.87
C PRO A 64 -20.72 7.54 -12.87
N GLN A 65 -20.67 8.86 -12.88
CA GLN A 65 -19.89 9.68 -11.96
C GLN A 65 -20.11 9.21 -10.52
N ALA A 66 -19.05 8.69 -9.89
CA ALA A 66 -18.98 8.61 -8.44
C ALA A 66 -18.89 10.05 -7.92
N THR A 67 -20.01 10.60 -7.47
CA THR A 67 -20.17 11.97 -6.96
C THR A 67 -19.56 12.18 -5.57
N ALA A 68 -18.86 11.20 -5.01
CA ALA A 68 -18.20 11.31 -3.71
C ALA A 68 -16.70 11.60 -3.88
N PRO A 69 -16.13 12.57 -3.14
CA PRO A 69 -14.68 12.77 -3.10
C PRO A 69 -13.99 11.48 -2.65
N PRO A 70 -12.77 11.17 -3.17
CA PRO A 70 -12.05 9.98 -2.76
C PRO A 70 -11.84 10.00 -1.24
N PRO A 71 -11.99 8.86 -0.55
CA PRO A 71 -11.82 8.80 0.90
C PRO A 71 -10.43 9.28 1.29
N ASP A 72 -10.34 10.10 2.35
CA ASP A 72 -9.06 10.56 2.86
C ASP A 72 -8.29 9.37 3.46
N THR A 73 -7.10 9.12 2.91
CA THR A 73 -6.22 8.02 3.31
C THR A 73 -5.05 8.49 4.18
N ARG A 74 -4.93 9.80 4.42
CA ARG A 74 -3.92 10.35 5.33
C ARG A 74 -4.25 9.91 6.75
N ILE A 75 -3.23 9.65 7.55
CA ILE A 75 -3.44 9.37 8.97
C ILE A 75 -3.91 10.67 9.63
N PRO A 76 -5.11 10.72 10.21
CA PRO A 76 -5.55 11.88 10.96
C PRO A 76 -4.62 12.07 12.16
N VAL A 77 -4.18 13.31 12.42
CA VAL A 77 -3.69 13.68 13.76
C VAL A 77 -4.92 13.58 14.67
N GLU A 78 -4.94 12.58 15.53
CA GLU A 78 -6.13 12.14 16.25
C GLU A 78 -6.74 13.27 17.09
N ARG A 79 -7.86 13.84 16.62
CA ARG A 79 -8.88 14.42 17.48
C ARG A 79 -10.02 13.42 17.51
N GLU A 80 -10.26 12.86 18.70
CA GLU A 80 -11.39 11.96 18.98
C GLU A 80 -12.66 12.50 18.32
N SER A 81 -13.21 11.73 17.37
CA SER A 81 -14.46 12.07 16.70
C SER A 81 -15.49 10.99 16.93
N ARG A 82 -16.62 11.44 17.49
CA ARG A 82 -17.79 10.68 17.89
C ARG A 82 -18.43 9.93 16.73
N THR A 83 -18.88 8.73 17.03
CA THR A 83 -19.73 7.86 16.21
C THR A 83 -21.14 8.44 16.10
N ALA A 84 -21.56 8.86 14.91
CA ALA A 84 -22.96 8.87 14.51
C ALA A 84 -23.06 8.86 12.97
N ASP A 85 -23.96 8.00 12.48
CA ASP A 85 -24.62 7.99 11.17
C ASP A 85 -23.85 7.53 9.92
N ILE A 86 -24.09 6.28 9.52
CA ILE A 86 -23.97 5.84 8.12
C ILE A 86 -25.27 5.09 7.74
N PRO A 87 -26.12 5.63 6.85
CA PRO A 87 -27.28 4.95 6.29
C PRO A 87 -26.89 4.06 5.10
N GLY A 88 -27.49 2.86 5.00
CA GLY A 88 -27.48 2.04 3.78
C GLY A 88 -26.72 0.72 3.88
N MET A 89 -27.30 -0.27 4.56
CA MET A 89 -26.88 -1.68 4.44
C MET A 89 -27.63 -2.35 3.29
N VAL A 90 -26.90 -2.70 2.23
CA VAL A 90 -27.38 -3.60 1.18
C VAL A 90 -27.20 -5.03 1.66
N ALA A 91 -28.29 -5.78 1.78
CA ALA A 91 -28.29 -7.20 2.11
C ALA A 91 -27.74 -8.01 0.91
N GLY A 92 -26.51 -8.50 1.04
CA GLY A 92 -25.91 -9.46 0.11
C GLY A 92 -26.32 -10.89 0.43
N ALA A 93 -26.46 -11.71 -0.62
CA ALA A 93 -26.82 -13.12 -0.57
C ALA A 93 -25.91 -13.98 0.33
N ALA A 94 -26.42 -15.15 0.72
CA ALA A 94 -25.86 -16.08 1.70
C ALA A 94 -24.32 -16.19 1.72
N LEU A 95 -23.78 -16.01 2.92
CA LEU A 95 -22.37 -16.01 3.26
C LEU A 95 -21.74 -17.39 2.97
N PRO A 96 -20.63 -17.49 2.21
CA PRO A 96 -19.75 -18.64 2.33
C PRO A 96 -19.07 -18.60 3.71
N GLU A 97 -19.22 -19.68 4.48
CA GLU A 97 -18.53 -19.86 5.74
C GLU A 97 -17.01 -19.80 5.50
N THR A 98 -16.33 -18.79 6.04
CA THR A 98 -14.91 -18.98 6.31
C THR A 98 -14.81 -19.93 7.50
N PRO A 99 -13.67 -20.63 7.69
CA PRO A 99 -13.46 -21.41 8.89
C PRO A 99 -13.48 -20.55 10.16
N TRP A 100 -13.68 -19.23 10.13
CA TRP A 100 -13.45 -18.29 11.22
C TRP A 100 -14.60 -17.32 11.49
N HIS A 101 -15.58 -17.24 10.58
CA HIS A 101 -16.61 -16.22 10.65
C HIS A 101 -17.76 -16.65 11.56
N GLN A 102 -17.97 -15.92 12.64
CA GLN A 102 -19.30 -15.71 13.18
C GLN A 102 -19.80 -14.37 12.62
N PRO A 103 -21.06 -14.25 12.15
CA PRO A 103 -21.63 -12.96 11.76
C PRO A 103 -21.39 -11.94 12.86
N HIS A 104 -20.91 -10.73 12.55
CA HIS A 104 -20.59 -9.69 13.54
C HIS A 104 -21.83 -9.15 14.31
N GLY A 105 -23.00 -9.78 14.19
CA GLY A 105 -24.18 -9.59 15.03
C GLY A 105 -24.62 -10.82 15.83
N GLU A 106 -24.06 -12.00 15.58
CA GLU A 106 -24.33 -13.20 16.38
C GLU A 106 -23.32 -13.24 17.53
N ARG A 107 -23.67 -12.59 18.64
CA ARG A 107 -23.12 -12.98 19.94
C ARG A 107 -23.19 -14.51 20.00
N PRO A 108 -22.13 -15.24 20.40
CA PRO A 108 -22.18 -16.68 20.44
C PRO A 108 -23.47 -17.07 21.17
N SER A 109 -24.38 -17.74 20.47
CA SER A 109 -25.75 -17.95 20.93
C SER A 109 -25.78 -18.71 22.25
N ASN A 110 -24.67 -19.37 22.59
CA ASN A 110 -24.41 -20.06 23.83
C ASN A 110 -23.38 -19.31 24.72
N ARG A 111 -23.76 -19.01 25.96
CA ARG A 111 -22.89 -18.41 27.01
C ARG A 111 -21.58 -19.18 27.21
N LEU A 112 -21.60 -20.50 27.05
CA LEU A 112 -20.40 -21.34 27.14
C LEU A 112 -19.35 -20.97 26.10
N GLN A 113 -19.76 -20.69 24.86
CA GLN A 113 -18.82 -20.33 23.81
C GLN A 113 -18.20 -18.95 24.05
N GLN A 114 -18.95 -18.01 24.63
CA GLN A 114 -18.43 -16.70 25.05
C GLN A 114 -17.40 -16.86 26.17
N ALA A 115 -17.74 -17.63 27.21
CA ALA A 115 -16.84 -17.91 28.32
C ALA A 115 -15.55 -18.58 27.85
N GLU A 116 -15.65 -19.56 26.95
CA GLU A 116 -14.51 -20.22 26.33
C GLU A 116 -13.61 -19.24 25.56
N ALA A 117 -14.20 -18.36 24.74
CA ALA A 117 -13.44 -17.37 24.00
C ALA A 117 -12.73 -16.36 24.92
N LEU A 118 -13.40 -15.93 25.99
CA LEU A 118 -12.83 -15.04 27.01
C LEU A 118 -11.67 -15.70 27.76
N ALA A 119 -11.83 -16.97 28.16
CA ALA A 119 -10.77 -17.74 28.81
C ALA A 119 -9.52 -17.81 27.93
N TRP A 120 -9.65 -18.23 26.66
CA TRP A 120 -8.51 -18.25 25.73
C TRP A 120 -7.90 -16.86 25.52
N THR A 121 -8.71 -15.81 25.53
CA THR A 121 -8.23 -14.44 25.38
C THR A 121 -7.33 -14.00 26.52
N GLN A 122 -7.61 -14.47 27.74
CA GLN A 122 -6.79 -14.17 28.93
C GLN A 122 -5.58 -15.09 29.05
N LEU A 123 -5.74 -16.38 28.75
CA LEU A 123 -4.69 -17.39 28.95
C LEU A 123 -3.63 -17.36 27.85
N TRP A 124 -4.00 -17.15 26.59
CA TRP A 124 -3.06 -17.24 25.48
C TRP A 124 -1.88 -16.27 25.56
N PRO A 125 -2.06 -15.00 25.96
CA PRO A 125 -0.94 -14.07 26.15
C PRO A 125 0.06 -14.48 27.25
N LEU A 126 -0.34 -15.33 28.20
CA LEU A 126 0.51 -15.80 29.29
C LEU A 126 1.53 -16.85 28.82
N LEU A 127 1.30 -17.47 27.66
CA LEU A 127 2.24 -18.40 27.05
C LEU A 127 3.36 -17.67 26.33
N ARG A 128 4.59 -18.17 26.48
CA ARG A 128 5.73 -17.63 25.71
C ARG A 128 5.50 -17.86 24.23
N ARG A 129 6.09 -17.01 23.40
CA ARG A 129 5.98 -17.14 21.94
C ARG A 129 6.44 -18.52 21.44
N SER A 130 7.55 -19.03 21.97
CA SER A 130 8.06 -20.36 21.62
C SER A 130 7.04 -21.47 21.89
N ASP A 131 6.34 -21.38 23.02
CA ASP A 131 5.37 -22.39 23.44
C ASP A 131 4.14 -22.36 22.53
N ARG A 132 3.67 -21.16 22.17
CA ARG A 132 2.59 -20.96 21.20
C ARG A 132 2.95 -21.48 19.81
N ASP A 133 4.17 -21.20 19.35
CA ASP A 133 4.69 -21.69 18.08
C ASP A 133 4.79 -23.23 18.08
N SER A 134 5.24 -23.84 19.19
CA SER A 134 5.28 -25.30 19.38
C SER A 134 3.89 -25.92 19.34
N LEU A 135 2.90 -25.35 20.05
CA LEU A 135 1.52 -25.86 20.01
C LEU A 135 0.93 -25.79 18.61
N HIS A 136 1.13 -24.68 17.90
CA HIS A 136 0.63 -24.53 16.54
C HIS A 136 1.24 -25.57 15.60
N ARG A 137 2.57 -25.73 15.63
CA ARG A 137 3.28 -26.72 14.81
C ARG A 137 2.81 -28.14 15.13
N TRP A 138 2.64 -28.44 16.41
CA TRP A 138 2.17 -29.74 16.87
C TRP A 138 0.74 -30.02 16.40
N LEU A 139 -0.19 -29.08 16.58
CA LEU A 139 -1.57 -29.20 16.09
C LEU A 139 -1.62 -29.43 14.58
N GLN A 140 -0.73 -28.81 13.81
CA GLN A 140 -0.67 -29.01 12.36
C GLN A 140 -0.26 -30.43 11.97
N ILE A 141 0.84 -30.94 12.54
CA ILE A 141 1.32 -32.30 12.26
C ILE A 141 0.20 -33.31 12.54
N VAL A 142 -0.45 -33.17 13.70
CA VAL A 142 -1.53 -34.04 14.13
C VAL A 142 -2.74 -33.98 13.19
N LEU A 143 -3.16 -32.76 12.82
CA LEU A 143 -4.36 -32.57 12.00
C LEU A 143 -4.14 -32.91 10.52
N ALA A 144 -2.88 -32.90 10.04
CA ALA A 144 -2.51 -33.41 8.74
C ALA A 144 -2.60 -34.94 8.64
N GLY A 145 -2.71 -35.63 9.78
CA GLY A 145 -2.70 -37.08 9.84
C GLY A 145 -1.31 -37.69 9.74
N ASP A 146 -0.27 -36.86 9.80
CA ASP A 146 1.11 -37.31 9.84
C ASP A 146 1.39 -38.00 11.17
N ALA A 147 2.04 -39.16 11.13
CA ALA A 147 2.52 -39.81 12.33
C ALA A 147 3.51 -38.87 13.01
N PHE A 148 3.26 -38.54 14.27
CA PHE A 148 4.17 -37.71 15.03
C PHE A 148 5.55 -38.40 15.05
N PRO A 149 6.65 -37.75 14.61
CA PRO A 149 7.96 -38.39 14.56
C PRO A 149 8.41 -38.72 15.98
N ARG A 150 8.22 -39.98 16.41
CA ARG A 150 8.60 -40.42 17.77
C ARG A 150 10.12 -40.38 17.98
N ASP A 151 10.89 -40.59 16.91
CA ASP A 151 12.35 -40.77 17.01
C ASP A 151 13.17 -39.54 16.60
N THR A 152 12.59 -38.52 15.97
CA THR A 152 13.38 -37.46 15.30
C THR A 152 13.39 -36.12 16.04
N ASP A 153 12.45 -35.88 16.97
CA ASP A 153 12.32 -34.59 17.65
C ASP A 153 11.90 -34.76 19.13
N ALA A 154 12.72 -35.50 19.90
CA ALA A 154 12.49 -35.71 21.34
C ALA A 154 12.35 -34.39 22.14
N SER A 155 13.01 -33.33 21.68
CA SER A 155 12.90 -31.98 22.23
C SER A 155 11.51 -31.36 22.02
N LEU A 156 10.85 -31.64 20.89
CA LEU A 156 9.51 -31.15 20.59
C LEU A 156 8.47 -31.88 21.43
N ASN A 157 8.63 -33.19 21.64
CA ASN A 157 7.77 -33.97 22.54
C ASN A 157 7.86 -33.48 23.99
N ALA A 158 9.07 -33.35 24.53
CA ALA A 158 9.27 -32.86 25.89
C ALA A 158 8.73 -31.43 26.07
N GLY A 159 8.92 -30.57 25.06
CA GLY A 159 8.37 -29.21 25.07
C GLY A 159 6.85 -29.16 25.04
N VAL A 160 6.19 -30.06 24.30
CA VAL A 160 4.72 -30.11 24.24
C VAL A 160 4.12 -30.71 25.50
N GLU A 161 4.76 -31.71 26.10
CA GLU A 161 4.33 -32.26 27.40
C GLU A 161 4.33 -31.19 28.49
N GLN A 162 5.46 -30.47 28.64
CA GLN A 162 5.57 -29.34 29.55
C GLN A 162 4.52 -28.26 29.25
N LEU A 163 4.23 -28.01 27.98
CA LEU A 163 3.22 -27.03 27.57
C LEU A 163 1.80 -27.46 27.94
N VAL A 164 1.46 -28.74 27.81
CA VAL A 164 0.15 -29.26 28.22
C VAL A 164 -0.03 -29.12 29.72
N GLU A 165 1.00 -29.40 30.52
CA GLU A 165 0.99 -29.18 31.97
C GLU A 165 0.85 -27.69 32.31
N GLN A 166 1.60 -26.81 31.65
CA GLN A 166 1.50 -25.37 31.84
C GLN A 166 0.10 -24.85 31.52
N LEU A 167 -0.49 -25.30 30.41
CA LEU A 167 -1.86 -24.97 30.04
C LEU A 167 -2.87 -25.46 31.09
N ASP A 168 -2.67 -26.66 31.64
CA ASP A 168 -3.56 -27.21 32.68
C ASP A 168 -3.52 -26.39 33.96
N GLY A 169 -2.33 -25.95 34.38
CA GLY A 169 -2.17 -25.01 35.50
C GLY A 169 -2.88 -23.69 35.23
N LEU A 170 -2.61 -23.06 34.09
CA LEU A 170 -3.24 -21.80 33.68
C LEU A 170 -4.78 -21.88 33.64
N TRP A 171 -5.33 -22.97 33.11
CA TRP A 171 -6.77 -23.20 33.09
C TRP A 171 -7.36 -23.39 34.48
N SER A 172 -6.66 -24.11 35.36
CA SER A 172 -7.09 -24.33 36.74
C SER A 172 -7.12 -23.03 37.52
N ASP A 173 -6.04 -22.24 37.46
CA ASP A 173 -5.93 -20.93 38.11
C ASP A 173 -7.05 -19.99 37.65
N TYR A 174 -7.28 -19.90 36.34
CA TYR A 174 -8.37 -19.09 35.79
C TYR A 174 -9.74 -19.52 36.30
N LEU A 175 -10.04 -20.82 36.31
CA LEU A 175 -11.33 -21.33 36.78
C LEU A 175 -11.54 -21.10 38.28
N GLU A 176 -10.49 -21.21 39.09
CA GLU A 176 -10.53 -20.90 40.51
C GLU A 176 -10.78 -19.41 40.75
N GLU A 177 -10.08 -18.52 40.05
CA GLU A 177 -10.29 -17.08 40.11
C GLU A 177 -11.73 -16.70 39.74
N GLN A 178 -12.25 -17.23 38.63
CA GLN A 178 -13.63 -16.94 38.20
C GLN A 178 -14.67 -17.44 39.20
N ARG A 179 -14.43 -18.60 39.85
CA ARG A 179 -15.31 -19.11 40.91
C ARG A 179 -15.26 -18.24 42.16
N ALA A 180 -14.07 -17.78 42.56
CA ALA A 180 -13.91 -16.89 43.70
C ALA A 180 -14.63 -15.55 43.48
N LEU A 181 -14.53 -14.99 42.28
CA LEU A 181 -15.27 -13.77 41.89
C LEU A 181 -16.79 -13.97 41.93
N LEU A 182 -17.28 -15.13 41.50
CA LEU A 182 -18.71 -15.45 41.54
C LEU A 182 -19.24 -15.56 42.98
N VAL A 183 -18.41 -15.98 43.93
CA VAL A 183 -18.76 -16.08 45.34
C VAL A 183 -18.66 -14.73 46.05
N SER A 184 -17.70 -13.87 45.67
CA SER A 184 -17.50 -12.57 46.30
C SER A 184 -18.52 -11.52 45.87
N ASP A 185 -19.06 -11.61 44.64
CA ASP A 185 -20.05 -10.66 44.11
C ASP A 185 -21.50 -10.94 44.56
N ASN A 186 -21.68 -11.11 45.88
CA ASN A 186 -22.96 -11.47 46.49
C ASN A 186 -24.06 -10.39 46.35
N ALA A 187 -23.68 -9.13 46.13
CA ALA A 187 -24.63 -8.01 46.13
C ALA A 187 -25.30 -7.79 44.76
N GLN A 188 -24.71 -8.25 43.66
CA GLN A 188 -25.18 -7.94 42.29
C GLN A 188 -25.86 -9.12 41.57
N LEU A 189 -25.65 -10.35 42.02
CA LEU A 189 -26.14 -11.55 41.35
C LEU A 189 -27.18 -12.31 42.18
N ASP A 190 -28.39 -12.41 41.64
CA ASP A 190 -29.42 -13.31 42.15
C ASP A 190 -28.99 -14.80 42.09
N ASP A 191 -29.65 -15.64 42.89
CA ASP A 191 -29.31 -17.06 43.01
C ASP A 191 -29.44 -17.83 41.68
N GLN A 192 -30.36 -17.43 40.82
CA GLN A 192 -30.60 -18.09 39.54
C GLN A 192 -29.45 -17.82 38.56
N ARG A 193 -29.00 -16.57 38.44
CA ARG A 193 -27.85 -16.17 37.63
C ARG A 193 -26.58 -16.81 38.15
N ARG A 194 -26.42 -16.89 39.47
CA ARG A 194 -25.28 -17.55 40.10
C ARG A 194 -25.18 -19.01 39.69
N ARG A 195 -26.27 -19.79 39.85
CA ARG A 195 -26.33 -21.19 39.40
C ARG A 195 -26.02 -21.31 37.91
N ALA A 196 -26.62 -20.46 37.07
CA ALA A 196 -26.36 -20.48 35.63
C ALA A 196 -24.89 -20.23 35.29
N TRP A 197 -24.19 -19.34 35.98
CA TRP A 197 -22.75 -19.11 35.78
C TRP A 197 -21.88 -20.24 36.35
N THR A 198 -22.25 -20.81 37.49
CA THR A 198 -21.61 -22.01 38.03
C THR A 198 -21.68 -23.17 37.04
N ASP A 199 -22.83 -23.37 36.40
CA ASP A 199 -23.01 -24.40 35.37
C ASP A 199 -22.12 -24.14 34.15
N VAL A 200 -22.00 -22.89 33.71
CA VAL A 200 -21.10 -22.51 32.61
C VAL A 200 -19.64 -22.78 32.97
N LEU A 201 -19.19 -22.41 34.17
CA LEU A 201 -17.81 -22.67 34.62
C LEU A 201 -17.52 -24.17 34.74
N ASN A 202 -18.49 -24.97 35.20
CA ASN A 202 -18.36 -26.42 35.26
C ASN A 202 -18.31 -27.05 33.86
N GLN A 203 -19.14 -26.58 32.93
CA GLN A 203 -19.07 -27.01 31.53
C GLN A 203 -17.75 -26.61 30.88
N LEU A 204 -17.21 -25.45 31.20
CA LEU A 204 -15.92 -24.98 30.70
C LEU A 204 -14.77 -25.84 31.24
N ALA A 205 -14.77 -26.14 32.54
CA ALA A 205 -13.81 -27.05 33.17
C ALA A 205 -13.86 -28.46 32.56
N ASN A 206 -15.06 -28.97 32.30
CA ASN A 206 -15.27 -30.25 31.63
C ASN A 206 -14.79 -30.22 30.17
N SER A 207 -15.04 -29.12 29.45
CA SER A 207 -14.56 -28.96 28.06
C SER A 207 -13.03 -28.97 28.00
N TRP A 208 -12.36 -28.28 28.94
CA TRP A 208 -10.90 -28.31 29.03
C TRP A 208 -10.38 -29.73 29.33
N SER A 209 -10.79 -30.31 30.45
CA SER A 209 -10.26 -31.60 30.93
C SER A 209 -10.59 -32.77 30.02
N GLN A 210 -11.86 -32.93 29.63
CA GLN A 210 -12.34 -34.11 28.91
C GLN A 210 -12.18 -34.01 27.39
N GLN A 211 -12.18 -32.80 26.82
CA GLN A 211 -12.07 -32.64 25.36
C GLN A 211 -10.67 -32.21 24.96
N TYR A 212 -10.18 -31.06 25.42
CA TYR A 212 -8.91 -30.54 24.96
C TYR A 212 -7.73 -31.31 25.56
N ARG A 213 -7.58 -31.30 26.89
CA ARG A 213 -6.45 -31.96 27.57
C ARG A 213 -6.38 -33.45 27.25
N ALA A 214 -7.49 -34.18 27.35
CA ALA A 214 -7.51 -35.60 27.02
C ALA A 214 -7.11 -35.88 25.56
N SER A 215 -7.52 -35.03 24.61
CA SER A 215 -7.07 -35.15 23.21
C SER A 215 -5.57 -34.88 23.08
N LEU A 216 -5.05 -33.86 23.79
CA LEU A 216 -3.62 -33.52 23.80
C LEU A 216 -2.78 -34.68 24.37
N GLN A 217 -3.18 -35.22 25.52
CA GLN A 217 -2.49 -36.32 26.20
C GLN A 217 -2.53 -37.64 25.42
N GLN A 218 -3.66 -37.95 24.77
CA GLN A 218 -3.77 -39.18 23.97
C GLN A 218 -2.74 -39.20 22.83
N ILE A 219 -2.54 -38.06 22.18
CA ILE A 219 -1.56 -37.95 21.10
C ILE A 219 -0.14 -38.00 21.65
N LEU A 220 0.13 -37.37 22.80
CA LEU A 220 1.43 -37.47 23.47
C LEU A 220 1.77 -38.93 23.83
N SER A 221 0.77 -39.76 24.17
CA SER A 221 0.95 -41.21 24.34
C SER A 221 1.21 -41.97 23.02
N GLY A 222 1.31 -41.25 21.90
CA GLY A 222 1.58 -41.77 20.57
C GLY A 222 0.40 -42.49 19.93
N LYS A 223 -0.80 -42.40 20.48
CA LYS A 223 -2.01 -43.00 19.92
C LYS A 223 -2.65 -42.05 18.91
N SER A 224 -3.18 -42.61 17.82
CA SER A 224 -3.94 -41.83 16.85
C SER A 224 -5.20 -41.25 17.50
N PRO A 225 -5.52 -39.97 17.30
CA PRO A 225 -6.70 -39.34 17.89
C PRO A 225 -7.98 -39.92 17.28
N SER A 226 -8.99 -40.18 18.11
CA SER A 226 -10.32 -40.56 17.66
C SER A 226 -10.98 -39.43 16.86
N ALA A 227 -12.05 -39.73 16.11
CA ALA A 227 -12.79 -38.70 15.34
C ALA A 227 -13.29 -37.55 16.22
N GLN A 228 -13.68 -37.84 17.47
CA GLN A 228 -14.09 -36.81 18.44
C GLN A 228 -12.91 -35.95 18.89
N GLN A 229 -11.76 -36.57 19.15
CA GLN A 229 -10.54 -35.87 19.55
C GLN A 229 -10.02 -34.98 18.41
N GLN A 230 -10.03 -35.48 17.17
CA GLN A 230 -9.69 -34.66 16.00
C GLN A 230 -10.62 -33.45 15.86
N ARG A 231 -11.94 -33.60 16.08
CA ARG A 231 -12.88 -32.47 16.07
C ARG A 231 -12.56 -31.47 17.18
N ALA A 232 -12.23 -31.92 18.39
CA ALA A 232 -11.82 -31.06 19.49
C ALA A 232 -10.54 -30.27 19.16
N LEU A 233 -9.55 -30.92 18.57
CA LEU A 233 -8.28 -30.27 18.18
C LEU A 233 -8.46 -29.27 17.03
N ARG A 234 -9.32 -29.57 16.06
CA ARG A 234 -9.72 -28.59 15.03
C ARG A 234 -10.44 -27.41 15.66
N LYS A 235 -11.33 -27.65 16.63
CA LYS A 235 -12.00 -26.57 17.38
C LYS A 235 -10.99 -25.73 18.18
N LEU A 236 -9.97 -26.35 18.78
CA LEU A 236 -8.91 -25.64 19.49
C LEU A 236 -8.06 -24.80 18.55
N GLN A 237 -7.48 -25.40 17.50
CA GLN A 237 -6.80 -24.68 16.43
C GLN A 237 -7.70 -23.54 15.93
N HIS A 238 -9.01 -23.80 15.93
CA HIS A 238 -9.97 -22.79 15.60
C HIS A 238 -9.99 -21.58 16.54
N ARG A 239 -10.22 -21.79 17.82
CA ARG A 239 -10.23 -20.70 18.80
C ARG A 239 -8.94 -19.89 18.78
N LEU A 240 -7.79 -20.55 18.62
CA LEU A 240 -6.48 -19.87 18.54
C LEU A 240 -6.38 -18.94 17.32
N GLY A 241 -6.87 -19.38 16.15
CA GLY A 241 -6.94 -18.55 14.95
C GLY A 241 -7.83 -17.32 15.13
N GLN A 242 -9.02 -17.49 15.71
CA GLN A 242 -9.92 -16.37 16.01
C GLN A 242 -9.28 -15.38 16.99
N PHE A 243 -8.65 -15.88 18.06
CA PHE A 243 -7.96 -15.04 19.02
C PHE A 243 -6.84 -14.22 18.35
N ALA A 244 -6.02 -14.84 17.50
CA ALA A 244 -4.94 -14.14 16.81
C ALA A 244 -5.47 -12.97 15.97
N LEU A 245 -6.65 -13.11 15.36
CA LEU A 245 -7.31 -12.04 14.59
C LEU A 245 -7.77 -10.87 15.46
N THR A 246 -8.16 -11.10 16.72
CA THR A 246 -8.56 -10.02 17.64
C THR A 246 -7.42 -9.04 17.95
N ARG A 247 -6.16 -9.47 17.76
CA ARG A 247 -4.97 -8.66 17.99
C ARG A 247 -4.60 -7.78 16.80
N VAL A 248 -5.25 -7.99 15.65
CA VAL A 248 -5.04 -7.19 14.44
C VAL A 248 -5.65 -5.81 14.64
N ARG A 249 -4.84 -4.77 14.41
CA ARG A 249 -5.27 -3.37 14.56
C ARG A 249 -5.16 -2.63 13.24
N ASP A 250 -6.26 -2.07 12.77
CA ASP A 250 -6.28 -1.19 11.60
C ASP A 250 -5.46 0.09 11.86
N ASN A 251 -5.09 0.80 10.79
CA ASN A 251 -4.41 2.10 10.83
C ASN A 251 -3.08 2.08 11.58
N THR A 252 -2.42 0.92 11.59
CA THR A 252 -1.08 0.75 12.16
C THR A 252 -0.15 0.14 11.13
N LEU A 253 1.16 0.36 11.32
CA LEU A 253 2.18 -0.46 10.66
C LEU A 253 1.97 -1.93 11.01
N HIS A 254 2.59 -2.83 10.24
CA HIS A 254 2.55 -4.26 10.59
C HIS A 254 3.27 -4.49 11.93
N ARG A 255 2.59 -5.12 12.89
CA ARG A 255 3.10 -5.31 14.26
C ARG A 255 3.55 -6.74 14.48
N GLY A 256 4.57 -6.95 15.31
CA GLY A 256 5.04 -8.29 15.67
C GLY A 256 3.95 -9.17 16.28
N VAL A 257 3.03 -8.59 17.05
CA VAL A 257 1.87 -9.31 17.65
C VAL A 257 0.85 -9.81 16.63
N GLU A 258 0.90 -9.32 15.39
CA GLU A 258 0.01 -9.72 14.29
C GLU A 258 0.59 -10.88 13.47
N GLN A 259 1.86 -11.26 13.71
CA GLN A 259 2.55 -12.31 12.94
C GLN A 259 1.87 -13.67 13.04
N GLU A 260 1.28 -14.00 14.20
CA GLU A 260 0.53 -15.24 14.40
C GLU A 260 -0.64 -15.34 13.41
N ALA A 261 -1.52 -14.34 13.38
CA ALA A 261 -2.64 -14.29 12.45
C ALA A 261 -2.19 -14.22 10.99
N TRP A 262 -1.18 -13.40 10.72
CA TRP A 262 -0.60 -13.20 9.39
C TRP A 262 -0.13 -14.50 8.75
N PHE A 263 0.74 -15.23 9.45
CA PHE A 263 1.31 -16.45 8.92
C PHE A 263 0.33 -17.62 8.95
N HIS A 264 -0.59 -17.64 9.92
CA HIS A 264 -1.66 -18.65 9.93
C HIS A 264 -2.56 -18.53 8.70
N LEU A 265 -2.98 -17.31 8.33
CA LEU A 265 -3.76 -17.09 7.11
C LEU A 265 -2.97 -17.46 5.86
N PHE A 266 -1.68 -17.15 5.81
CA PHE A 266 -0.84 -17.60 4.70
C PHE A 266 -0.71 -19.11 4.61
N GLU A 267 -0.64 -19.80 5.73
CA GLU A 267 -0.59 -21.26 5.71
C GLU A 267 -1.90 -21.84 5.18
N ILE A 268 -3.04 -21.31 5.57
CA ILE A 268 -4.34 -21.69 5.00
C ILE A 268 -4.33 -21.45 3.48
N LEU A 269 -3.83 -20.29 3.02
CA LEU A 269 -3.71 -19.98 1.59
C LEU A 269 -2.79 -20.96 0.86
N LYS A 270 -1.65 -21.31 1.46
CA LYS A 270 -0.66 -22.24 0.91
C LYS A 270 -1.28 -23.63 0.71
N GLN A 271 -1.98 -24.15 1.73
CA GLN A 271 -2.60 -25.49 1.72
C GLN A 271 -3.88 -25.56 0.87
N THR A 272 -4.60 -24.45 0.69
CA THR A 272 -5.87 -24.46 -0.04
C THR A 272 -5.63 -24.36 -1.57
N PRO A 273 -6.24 -25.24 -2.38
CA PRO A 273 -6.21 -25.10 -3.83
C PRO A 273 -6.93 -23.83 -4.30
N GLU A 274 -6.42 -23.16 -5.33
CA GLU A 274 -7.01 -21.92 -5.84
C GLU A 274 -8.49 -22.03 -6.23
N PRO A 275 -8.97 -23.06 -6.95
CA PRO A 275 -10.39 -23.16 -7.29
C PRO A 275 -11.31 -23.13 -6.06
N VAL A 276 -10.84 -23.72 -4.95
CA VAL A 276 -11.57 -23.73 -3.67
C VAL A 276 -11.58 -22.33 -3.05
N LEU A 277 -10.48 -21.57 -3.15
CA LEU A 277 -10.43 -20.18 -2.68
C LEU A 277 -11.44 -19.30 -3.45
N PHE A 278 -11.51 -19.45 -4.78
CA PHE A 278 -12.49 -18.72 -5.61
C PHE A 278 -13.93 -19.06 -5.21
N GLN A 279 -14.26 -20.34 -5.01
CA GLN A 279 -15.59 -20.77 -4.58
C GLN A 279 -15.97 -20.23 -3.20
N ARG A 280 -15.02 -20.11 -2.28
CA ARG A 280 -15.23 -19.58 -0.92
C ARG A 280 -15.22 -18.06 -0.86
N SER A 281 -14.95 -17.36 -1.96
CA SER A 281 -14.91 -15.91 -1.95
C SER A 281 -16.31 -15.32 -1.71
N THR A 282 -16.40 -14.26 -0.91
CA THR A 282 -17.62 -13.47 -0.71
C THR A 282 -17.95 -12.57 -1.92
N GLY A 283 -17.29 -12.78 -3.05
CA GLY A 283 -17.44 -12.01 -4.28
C GLY A 283 -16.45 -10.86 -4.42
N ALA A 284 -16.71 -10.01 -5.41
CA ALA A 284 -15.90 -8.85 -5.72
C ALA A 284 -16.03 -7.78 -4.62
N ALA A 285 -14.92 -7.43 -3.97
CA ALA A 285 -14.89 -6.37 -2.97
C ALA A 285 -14.32 -5.07 -3.58
N SER A 286 -14.99 -3.96 -3.33
CA SER A 286 -14.49 -2.64 -3.72
C SER A 286 -13.50 -2.08 -2.71
N TYR A 287 -12.68 -1.11 -3.15
CA TYR A 287 -11.80 -0.35 -2.25
C TYR A 287 -12.58 0.24 -1.06
N LEU A 288 -13.73 0.85 -1.33
CA LEU A 288 -14.52 1.56 -0.32
C LEU A 288 -15.05 0.62 0.76
N GLN A 289 -15.53 -0.57 0.36
CA GLN A 289 -15.99 -1.60 1.29
C GLN A 289 -14.86 -2.03 2.24
N LEU A 290 -13.69 -2.38 1.69
CA LEU A 290 -12.55 -2.81 2.51
C LEU A 290 -11.99 -1.69 3.39
N PHE A 291 -12.10 -0.44 2.95
CA PHE A 291 -11.57 0.71 3.67
C PHE A 291 -12.53 1.23 4.76
N GLN A 292 -13.83 1.23 4.52
CA GLN A 292 -14.82 1.75 5.48
C GLN A 292 -15.37 0.67 6.41
N GLN A 293 -15.34 -0.60 6.01
CA GLN A 293 -15.90 -1.72 6.79
C GLN A 293 -14.84 -2.79 7.11
N PRO A 294 -13.66 -2.42 7.65
CA PRO A 294 -12.58 -3.38 7.85
C PRO A 294 -12.93 -4.49 8.84
N SER A 295 -13.78 -4.22 9.85
CA SER A 295 -14.28 -5.25 10.77
C SER A 295 -15.11 -6.30 10.04
N GLU A 296 -16.01 -5.88 9.15
CA GLU A 296 -16.88 -6.79 8.41
C GLU A 296 -16.11 -7.69 7.45
N TYR A 297 -14.99 -7.24 6.91
CA TYR A 297 -14.20 -8.02 5.95
C TYR A 297 -13.04 -8.79 6.56
N ARG A 298 -12.71 -8.59 7.84
CA ARG A 298 -11.53 -9.20 8.46
C ARG A 298 -11.56 -10.73 8.34
N ALA A 299 -10.48 -11.29 7.79
CA ALA A 299 -10.33 -12.71 7.50
C ALA A 299 -11.44 -13.30 6.60
N LYS A 300 -12.15 -12.47 5.83
CA LYS A 300 -13.02 -12.93 4.73
C LYS A 300 -12.23 -13.05 3.43
N ILE A 301 -12.56 -14.08 2.66
CA ILE A 301 -11.98 -14.29 1.34
C ILE A 301 -12.69 -13.36 0.35
N VAL A 302 -11.97 -12.41 -0.21
CA VAL A 302 -12.48 -11.43 -1.16
C VAL A 302 -11.82 -11.61 -2.52
N THR A 303 -12.54 -11.27 -3.58
CA THR A 303 -12.01 -11.18 -4.94
C THR A 303 -11.75 -9.72 -5.26
N LEU A 304 -10.55 -9.42 -5.78
CA LEU A 304 -10.13 -8.10 -6.21
C LEU A 304 -9.68 -8.15 -7.67
N ARG A 305 -10.00 -7.10 -8.43
CA ARG A 305 -9.52 -6.93 -9.81
C ARG A 305 -9.00 -5.52 -10.01
N GLY A 306 -7.92 -5.38 -10.78
CA GLY A 306 -7.34 -4.10 -11.08
C GLY A 306 -6.01 -4.21 -11.81
N SER A 307 -5.32 -3.08 -11.91
CA SER A 307 -4.02 -2.99 -12.56
C SER A 307 -2.91 -2.92 -11.50
N ALA A 308 -2.00 -3.89 -11.49
CA ALA A 308 -0.80 -3.85 -10.68
C ALA A 308 0.10 -2.72 -11.17
N ARG A 309 0.48 -1.82 -10.25
CA ARG A 309 1.32 -0.65 -10.54
C ARG A 309 2.76 -0.79 -10.06
N MET A 310 2.95 -1.53 -8.98
CA MET A 310 4.27 -1.78 -8.40
C MET A 310 4.29 -3.13 -7.73
N ILE A 311 5.41 -3.85 -7.87
CA ILE A 311 5.67 -5.11 -7.18
C ILE A 311 6.97 -4.99 -6.41
N SER A 312 7.01 -5.50 -5.19
CA SER A 312 8.22 -5.60 -4.38
C SER A 312 8.36 -7.03 -3.85
N ARG A 313 9.59 -7.53 -3.74
CA ARG A 313 9.86 -8.83 -3.10
C ARG A 313 10.37 -8.61 -1.69
N PHE A 314 9.82 -9.30 -0.70
CA PHE A 314 10.24 -9.18 0.70
C PHE A 314 10.66 -10.54 1.25
N ARG A 315 11.71 -10.55 2.07
CA ARG A 315 12.05 -11.71 2.89
C ARG A 315 11.06 -11.81 4.05
N ALA A 316 10.50 -12.99 4.25
CA ALA A 316 9.61 -13.23 5.38
C ALA A 316 10.43 -13.34 6.68
N PRO A 317 9.93 -12.79 7.80
CA PRO A 317 10.45 -13.10 9.13
C PRO A 317 10.45 -14.62 9.38
N ARG A 318 11.33 -15.09 10.27
CA ARG A 318 11.33 -16.50 10.70
C ARG A 318 9.93 -16.90 11.18
N ASN A 319 9.44 -18.03 10.69
CA ASN A 319 8.13 -18.58 11.01
C ASN A 319 8.18 -20.11 10.92
N ILE A 320 7.22 -20.75 11.58
CA ILE A 320 7.10 -22.22 11.66
C ILE A 320 6.55 -22.86 10.38
N TYR A 321 6.04 -22.07 9.43
CA TYR A 321 5.34 -22.55 8.23
C TYR A 321 6.25 -22.62 6.99
N GLY A 322 7.54 -22.33 7.15
CA GLY A 322 8.54 -22.38 6.08
C GLY A 322 8.35 -21.31 5.01
N ILE A 323 7.58 -20.24 5.27
CA ILE A 323 7.40 -19.14 4.33
C ILE A 323 8.68 -18.31 4.34
N THR A 324 9.43 -18.28 3.24
CA THR A 324 10.74 -17.61 3.17
C THR A 324 10.66 -16.21 2.58
N HIS A 325 9.66 -15.96 1.75
CA HIS A 325 9.45 -14.69 1.08
C HIS A 325 7.97 -14.53 0.69
N TYR A 326 7.61 -13.30 0.34
CA TYR A 326 6.33 -12.95 -0.26
C TYR A 326 6.51 -11.72 -1.17
N PHE A 327 5.56 -11.51 -2.06
CA PHE A 327 5.52 -10.39 -2.98
C PHE A 327 4.47 -9.40 -2.51
N ARG A 328 4.83 -8.12 -2.42
CA ARG A 328 3.87 -7.03 -2.20
C ARG A 328 3.52 -6.40 -3.52
N ILE A 329 2.23 -6.30 -3.83
CA ILE A 329 1.70 -5.68 -5.03
C ILE A 329 0.88 -4.46 -4.61
N ALA A 330 1.16 -3.31 -5.21
CA ALA A 330 0.28 -2.14 -5.15
C ALA A 330 -0.70 -2.25 -6.34
N LEU A 331 -1.95 -2.59 -6.03
CA LEU A 331 -3.03 -2.74 -6.99
C LEU A 331 -3.82 -1.43 -7.07
N ARG A 332 -3.96 -0.86 -8.26
CA ARG A 332 -4.99 0.14 -8.52
C ARG A 332 -6.32 -0.58 -8.78
N PRO A 333 -7.33 -0.46 -7.91
CA PRO A 333 -8.58 -1.18 -8.05
C PRO A 333 -9.34 -0.76 -9.30
N GLN A 334 -10.00 -1.71 -9.97
CA GLN A 334 -10.89 -1.42 -11.09
C GLN A 334 -12.11 -0.62 -10.61
N GLY A 335 -12.43 0.49 -11.28
CA GLY A 335 -13.60 1.33 -10.94
C GLY A 335 -13.53 2.01 -9.56
N GLY A 336 -12.37 1.98 -8.90
CA GLY A 336 -12.16 2.59 -7.58
C GLY A 336 -11.38 3.91 -7.62
N PRO A 337 -11.17 4.55 -6.45
CA PRO A 337 -10.30 5.71 -6.35
C PRO A 337 -8.86 5.34 -6.72
N ASP A 338 -8.03 6.35 -7.02
CA ASP A 338 -6.61 6.17 -7.35
C ASP A 338 -5.73 5.80 -6.13
N ASN A 339 -6.35 5.28 -5.06
CA ASN A 339 -5.68 4.79 -3.88
C ASN A 339 -5.40 3.29 -4.02
N PRO A 340 -4.20 2.81 -3.66
CA PRO A 340 -3.84 1.41 -3.86
C PRO A 340 -4.55 0.50 -2.86
N ILE A 341 -4.82 -0.73 -3.28
CA ILE A 341 -4.97 -1.89 -2.40
C ILE A 341 -3.62 -2.60 -2.35
N LEU A 342 -3.13 -2.91 -1.16
CA LEU A 342 -1.91 -3.68 -0.99
C LEU A 342 -2.26 -5.16 -0.98
N ILE A 343 -1.54 -5.95 -1.77
CA ILE A 343 -1.68 -7.40 -1.80
C ILE A 343 -0.35 -8.00 -1.41
N TYR A 344 -0.34 -8.91 -0.44
CA TYR A 344 0.82 -9.74 -0.15
C TYR A 344 0.54 -11.16 -0.65
N SER A 345 1.30 -11.59 -1.65
CA SER A 345 1.17 -12.88 -2.32
C SER A 345 2.32 -13.82 -1.97
N LEU A 346 2.04 -15.12 -1.78
CA LEU A 346 3.07 -16.13 -1.57
C LEU A 346 3.86 -16.41 -2.85
N GLU A 347 3.16 -16.45 -3.98
CA GLU A 347 3.67 -16.84 -5.28
C GLU A 347 3.27 -15.80 -6.34
N MET A 348 3.89 -15.89 -7.52
CA MET A 348 3.57 -15.06 -8.68
C MET A 348 3.40 -15.94 -9.92
N PRO A 349 2.50 -15.57 -10.85
CA PRO A 349 2.34 -16.29 -12.12
C PRO A 349 3.65 -16.41 -12.88
N SER A 350 3.76 -17.50 -13.63
CA SER A 350 4.90 -17.69 -14.54
C SER A 350 4.97 -16.55 -15.54
N ARG A 351 6.20 -16.06 -15.79
CA ARG A 351 6.51 -14.91 -16.67
C ARG A 351 6.01 -13.54 -16.19
N PHE A 352 5.39 -13.43 -15.03
CA PHE A 352 5.03 -12.12 -14.48
C PHE A 352 6.29 -11.27 -14.22
N PRO A 353 6.28 -9.97 -14.54
CA PRO A 353 7.44 -9.10 -14.34
C PRO A 353 7.76 -8.87 -12.85
N ILE A 354 8.66 -9.68 -12.28
CA ILE A 354 9.12 -9.54 -10.89
C ILE A 354 10.47 -8.81 -10.77
N PRO A 355 10.75 -8.15 -9.63
CA PRO A 355 12.10 -7.67 -9.32
C PRO A 355 13.08 -8.84 -9.13
N ARG A 356 14.33 -8.67 -9.59
CA ARG A 356 15.38 -9.70 -9.49
C ARG A 356 15.91 -9.83 -8.06
N GLU A 357 16.09 -8.69 -7.38
CA GLU A 357 16.69 -8.62 -6.05
C GLU A 357 15.61 -8.50 -4.96
N PRO A 358 15.81 -9.12 -3.78
CA PRO A 358 14.96 -8.87 -2.62
C PRO A 358 14.97 -7.38 -2.24
N GLU A 359 13.87 -6.92 -1.65
CA GLU A 359 13.69 -5.56 -1.12
C GLU A 359 13.74 -4.44 -2.18
N THR A 360 13.85 -4.81 -3.45
CA THR A 360 13.68 -3.90 -4.59
C THR A 360 12.24 -3.91 -5.08
N HIS A 361 11.86 -2.83 -5.77
CA HIS A 361 10.57 -2.70 -6.42
C HIS A 361 10.72 -2.59 -7.93
N ARG A 362 9.67 -2.96 -8.65
CA ARG A 362 9.53 -2.82 -10.09
C ARG A 362 8.16 -2.24 -10.39
N ASP A 363 8.15 -1.17 -11.18
CA ASP A 363 6.91 -0.62 -11.72
C ASP A 363 6.41 -1.47 -12.87
N VAL A 364 5.10 -1.68 -12.88
CA VAL A 364 4.40 -2.55 -13.84
C VAL A 364 3.06 -1.94 -14.21
N ARG A 365 2.47 -2.42 -15.30
CA ARG A 365 1.12 -2.05 -15.74
C ARG A 365 0.40 -3.31 -16.21
N GLU A 366 0.13 -4.20 -15.26
CA GLU A 366 -0.38 -5.54 -15.56
C GLU A 366 -1.75 -5.74 -14.92
N ASP A 367 -2.71 -6.23 -15.70
CA ASP A 367 -4.04 -6.53 -15.17
C ASP A 367 -4.03 -7.86 -14.42
N ILE A 368 -4.47 -7.80 -13.17
CA ILE A 368 -4.52 -8.96 -12.29
C ILE A 368 -5.86 -9.07 -11.57
N GLU A 369 -6.25 -10.31 -11.29
CA GLU A 369 -7.32 -10.68 -10.38
C GLU A 369 -6.74 -11.47 -9.23
N CYS A 370 -7.16 -11.19 -8.01
CA CYS A 370 -6.60 -11.78 -6.81
C CYS A 370 -7.71 -12.23 -5.88
N VAL A 371 -7.59 -13.45 -5.37
CA VAL A 371 -8.46 -13.96 -4.30
C VAL A 371 -7.64 -14.16 -3.05
N GLY A 372 -8.11 -13.60 -1.94
CA GLY A 372 -7.33 -13.60 -0.71
C GLY A 372 -8.11 -13.14 0.51
N TYR A 373 -7.50 -13.30 1.68
CA TYR A 373 -8.05 -12.84 2.94
C TYR A 373 -7.81 -11.34 3.11
N PHE A 374 -8.86 -10.55 3.31
CA PHE A 374 -8.67 -9.20 3.82
C PHE A 374 -8.13 -9.26 5.26
N PHE A 375 -7.01 -8.58 5.51
CA PHE A 375 -6.32 -8.64 6.79
C PHE A 375 -6.61 -7.42 7.65
N LYS A 376 -6.29 -6.23 7.15
CA LYS A 376 -6.43 -4.95 7.86
C LYS A 376 -6.32 -3.77 6.92
N ARG A 377 -6.54 -2.58 7.45
CA ARG A 377 -6.01 -1.33 6.92
C ARG A 377 -4.58 -1.13 7.38
N LEU A 378 -3.64 -1.14 6.45
CA LEU A 378 -2.21 -1.04 6.70
C LEU A 378 -1.72 0.39 6.46
N VAL A 379 -0.97 0.92 7.43
CA VAL A 379 -0.20 2.15 7.22
C VAL A 379 1.03 1.84 6.38
N PHE A 380 1.29 2.66 5.37
CA PHE A 380 2.46 2.60 4.53
C PHE A 380 3.01 3.99 4.24
N ARG A 381 4.28 4.05 3.84
CA ARG A 381 4.94 5.29 3.43
C ARG A 381 4.71 5.52 1.93
N SER A 382 4.06 6.64 1.62
CA SER A 382 3.92 7.21 0.28
C SER A 382 4.95 8.33 0.08
N SER A 383 5.05 8.86 -1.14
CA SER A 383 5.90 10.02 -1.45
C SER A 383 5.47 11.30 -0.72
N ASP A 384 4.17 11.41 -0.41
CA ASP A 384 3.56 12.57 0.24
C ASP A 384 3.31 12.38 1.76
N GLY A 385 3.81 11.29 2.35
CA GLY A 385 3.69 11.02 3.78
C GLY A 385 3.14 9.64 4.11
N LEU A 386 2.64 9.47 5.34
CA LEU A 386 2.02 8.22 5.77
C LEU A 386 0.57 8.15 5.29
N ARG A 387 0.24 7.05 4.60
CA ARG A 387 -1.10 6.75 4.10
C ARG A 387 -1.56 5.40 4.61
N THR A 388 -2.87 5.16 4.51
CA THR A 388 -3.49 3.89 4.83
C THR A 388 -4.10 3.25 3.60
N ALA A 389 -3.91 1.94 3.43
CA ALA A 389 -4.52 1.15 2.36
C ALA A 389 -5.12 -0.15 2.89
N PRO A 390 -6.20 -0.67 2.26
CA PRO A 390 -6.64 -2.04 2.47
C PRO A 390 -5.50 -3.03 2.16
N LEU A 391 -5.39 -4.09 2.96
CA LEU A 391 -4.40 -5.14 2.79
C LEU A 391 -5.07 -6.50 2.64
N VAL A 392 -4.71 -7.21 1.57
CA VAL A 392 -5.17 -8.57 1.28
C VAL A 392 -3.99 -9.55 1.22
N LEU A 393 -4.15 -10.72 1.83
CA LEU A 393 -3.20 -11.83 1.77
C LEU A 393 -3.67 -12.83 0.73
N ALA A 394 -2.82 -13.21 -0.20
CA ALA A 394 -3.17 -14.07 -1.32
C ALA A 394 -2.14 -15.19 -1.53
N LYS A 395 -2.58 -16.26 -2.21
CA LYS A 395 -1.66 -17.32 -2.63
C LYS A 395 -0.89 -16.90 -3.88
N VAL A 396 -1.63 -16.67 -4.96
CA VAL A 396 -1.11 -16.24 -6.26
C VAL A 396 -2.19 -15.42 -6.98
N PRO A 397 -1.87 -14.27 -7.59
CA PRO A 397 -2.82 -13.55 -8.44
C PRO A 397 -2.98 -14.26 -9.79
N ARG A 398 -4.16 -14.19 -10.40
CA ARG A 398 -4.35 -14.49 -11.82
C ARG A 398 -3.91 -13.29 -12.64
N TRP A 399 -3.04 -13.53 -13.62
CA TRP A 399 -2.52 -12.50 -14.51
C TRP A 399 -3.15 -12.60 -15.89
N TYR A 400 -3.58 -11.46 -16.40
CA TYR A 400 -4.07 -11.29 -17.77
C TYR A 400 -3.02 -10.50 -18.55
N PRO A 401 -2.08 -11.17 -19.24
CA PRO A 401 -1.03 -10.49 -19.97
C PRO A 401 -1.64 -9.63 -21.09
N PRO A 402 -1.10 -8.44 -21.36
CA PRO A 402 -1.51 -7.66 -22.52
C PRO A 402 -1.33 -8.49 -23.79
N PRO A 403 -2.24 -8.37 -24.78
CA PRO A 403 -2.15 -9.11 -26.02
C PRO A 403 -0.80 -8.82 -26.69
N ALA A 404 -0.04 -9.88 -26.97
CA ALA A 404 1.27 -9.78 -27.60
C ALA A 404 1.14 -9.07 -28.96
N GLY A 405 1.65 -7.85 -29.06
CA GLY A 405 1.60 -7.06 -30.30
C GLY A 405 1.32 -5.57 -30.10
N LEU A 406 0.71 -5.18 -28.98
CA LEU A 406 0.61 -3.77 -28.58
C LEU A 406 1.80 -3.40 -27.69
N SER A 407 3.02 -3.53 -28.22
CA SER A 407 4.10 -2.73 -27.67
C SER A 407 3.64 -1.29 -27.83
N GLU A 408 3.39 -0.57 -26.74
CA GLU A 408 3.27 0.89 -26.76
C GLU A 408 4.42 1.37 -27.64
N ALA A 409 4.08 1.80 -28.85
CA ALA A 409 5.05 2.27 -29.80
C ALA A 409 5.52 3.59 -29.22
N MET A 410 6.52 3.54 -28.34
CA MET A 410 7.31 4.72 -28.04
C MET A 410 7.69 5.30 -29.40
N PRO A 411 7.31 6.55 -29.70
CA PRO A 411 7.66 7.16 -30.97
C PRO A 411 9.18 7.02 -31.08
N GLY A 412 9.63 6.22 -32.05
CA GLY A 412 11.04 5.83 -32.13
C GLY A 412 11.94 7.06 -32.15
N PRO A 413 13.25 6.91 -31.88
CA PRO A 413 14.20 8.04 -31.83
C PRO A 413 14.15 8.96 -33.07
N LEU A 414 13.67 8.45 -34.21
CA LEU A 414 13.36 9.21 -35.44
C LEU A 414 12.27 10.29 -35.27
N TRP A 415 11.23 10.05 -34.47
CA TRP A 415 10.16 11.03 -34.24
C TRP A 415 10.60 12.13 -33.27
N MET A 416 11.43 11.79 -32.28
CA MET A 416 12.06 12.80 -31.41
C MET A 416 13.05 13.67 -32.18
N SER A 417 13.83 13.09 -33.11
CA SER A 417 14.72 13.89 -33.97
C SER A 417 13.95 14.74 -34.98
N ALA A 418 12.81 14.26 -35.49
CA ALA A 418 11.93 15.07 -36.34
C ALA A 418 11.33 16.27 -35.58
N GLY A 419 10.87 16.07 -34.34
CA GLY A 419 10.38 17.17 -33.48
C GLY A 419 11.46 18.21 -33.18
N ALA A 420 12.67 17.75 -32.83
CA ALA A 420 13.82 18.62 -32.61
C ALA A 420 14.23 19.40 -33.88
N LEU A 421 14.18 18.76 -35.06
CA LEU A 421 14.48 19.39 -36.34
C LEU A 421 13.44 20.46 -36.70
N ILE A 422 12.15 20.21 -36.46
CA ILE A 422 11.08 21.18 -36.69
C ILE A 422 11.27 22.40 -35.78
N CYS A 423 11.57 22.20 -34.49
CA CYS A 423 11.86 23.30 -33.56
C CYS A 423 13.11 24.09 -34.00
N LEU A 424 14.15 23.42 -34.46
CA LEU A 424 15.36 24.07 -34.97
C LEU A 424 15.08 24.89 -36.23
N LEU A 425 14.32 24.35 -37.17
CA LEU A 425 13.92 25.06 -38.39
C LEU A 425 13.02 26.26 -38.09
N ALA A 426 12.10 26.14 -37.13
CA ALA A 426 11.27 27.25 -36.68
C ALA A 426 12.12 28.37 -36.06
N ALA A 427 13.09 28.02 -35.20
CA ALA A 427 14.04 28.99 -34.64
C ALA A 427 14.88 29.68 -35.73
N ILE A 428 15.37 28.95 -36.73
CA ILE A 428 16.12 29.51 -37.87
C ILE A 428 15.23 30.47 -38.68
N ALA A 429 13.98 30.08 -38.96
CA ALA A 429 13.04 30.91 -39.70
C ALA A 429 12.73 32.22 -38.96
N ILE A 430 12.49 32.16 -37.65
CA ILE A 430 12.26 33.34 -36.81
C ILE A 430 13.49 34.25 -36.80
N ALA A 431 14.69 33.68 -36.65
CA ALA A 431 15.94 34.44 -36.68
C ALA A 431 16.17 35.11 -38.05
N TRP A 432 15.82 34.44 -39.15
CA TRP A 432 15.92 35.00 -40.50
C TRP A 432 14.92 36.14 -40.73
N ILE A 433 13.68 36.01 -40.27
CA ILE A 433 12.67 37.07 -40.33
C ILE A 433 13.12 38.30 -39.54
N ALA A 434 13.64 38.11 -38.32
CA ALA A 434 14.18 39.20 -37.50
C ALA A 434 15.41 39.88 -38.15
N TYR A 435 16.28 39.10 -38.79
CA TYR A 435 17.42 39.62 -39.54
C TYR A 435 16.99 40.44 -40.76
N ARG A 436 15.94 40.01 -41.46
CA ARG A 436 15.43 40.73 -42.63
C ARG A 436 14.73 42.04 -42.26
N GLN A 437 13.98 42.05 -41.15
CA GLN A 437 13.36 43.27 -40.63
C GLN A 437 14.39 44.31 -40.17
N THR A 438 15.53 43.87 -39.63
CA THR A 438 16.60 44.78 -39.20
C THR A 438 17.43 45.37 -40.36
N GLN A 439 17.32 44.82 -41.58
CA GLN A 439 17.91 45.43 -42.77
C GLN A 439 17.02 46.49 -43.43
N HIS A 440 15.74 46.57 -43.07
CA HIS A 440 14.81 47.61 -43.51
C HIS A 440 14.64 48.70 -42.44
N ALA A 441 15.74 49.23 -41.92
CA ALA A 441 15.72 50.53 -41.24
C ALA A 441 16.20 51.58 -42.26
N PRO A 442 15.30 52.40 -42.85
CA PRO A 442 15.71 53.47 -43.74
C PRO A 442 16.52 54.50 -42.95
N THR A 443 17.77 54.68 -43.37
CA THR A 443 18.65 55.77 -42.97
C THR A 443 17.97 57.10 -43.28
N SER A 444 17.51 57.82 -42.26
CA SER A 444 17.12 59.23 -42.40
C SER A 444 18.00 60.09 -41.50
N ALA A 445 18.86 60.85 -42.14
CA ALA A 445 19.58 61.96 -41.54
C ALA A 445 18.71 63.23 -41.63
N SER A 446 18.58 63.95 -40.52
CA SER A 446 18.83 65.40 -40.47
C SER A 446 18.58 65.93 -39.06
N ARG A 447 19.45 66.86 -38.67
CA ARG A 447 19.52 67.60 -37.42
C ARG A 447 19.03 69.02 -37.71
N VAL A 448 18.28 69.66 -36.81
CA VAL A 448 18.36 71.07 -36.35
C VAL A 448 17.19 71.37 -35.38
N PRO A 449 17.36 72.28 -34.40
CA PRO A 449 16.62 72.33 -33.14
C PRO A 449 15.54 73.44 -33.09
N GLY A 450 14.56 73.30 -32.20
CA GLY A 450 13.66 74.38 -31.80
C GLY A 450 12.30 73.91 -31.27
N ASP A 451 11.98 74.38 -30.06
CA ASP A 451 10.68 74.51 -29.39
C ASP A 451 9.75 73.29 -29.16
N GLY A 452 9.39 73.09 -27.88
CA GLY A 452 8.40 72.11 -27.40
C GLY A 452 6.95 72.57 -27.59
N PRO A 453 5.94 72.02 -26.87
CA PRO A 453 6.00 71.05 -25.77
C PRO A 453 4.96 69.88 -25.84
N GLN A 454 5.07 68.96 -24.85
CA GLN A 454 4.07 68.04 -24.26
C GLN A 454 3.91 66.57 -24.72
N LEU A 455 3.58 65.76 -23.67
CA LEU A 455 3.14 64.35 -23.56
C LEU A 455 4.27 63.33 -23.33
N SER A 456 4.75 63.08 -22.09
CA SER A 456 4.09 62.47 -20.92
C SER A 456 3.50 61.07 -21.19
N ILE A 457 4.33 60.03 -21.04
CA ILE A 457 3.95 58.68 -20.56
C ILE A 457 5.13 58.11 -19.77
N ALA A 458 4.87 57.88 -18.49
CA ALA A 458 5.48 57.02 -17.47
C ALA A 458 6.81 56.30 -17.78
N ASP A 459 7.85 56.72 -17.05
CA ASP A 459 8.81 55.81 -16.43
C ASP A 459 8.19 55.31 -15.11
N ASP A 460 7.95 54.01 -15.00
CA ASP A 460 7.64 53.33 -13.74
C ASP A 460 8.35 51.98 -13.75
N ASP A 461 8.64 51.48 -12.55
CA ASP A 461 9.39 50.25 -12.20
C ASP A 461 10.92 50.39 -12.12
N LEU A 462 11.38 51.36 -11.32
CA LEU A 462 12.54 51.12 -10.46
C LEU A 462 12.04 50.67 -9.08
N LEU A 463 12.40 49.44 -8.72
CA LEU A 463 12.12 48.82 -7.42
C LEU A 463 12.58 49.73 -6.26
N PRO A 464 11.79 49.86 -5.18
CA PRO A 464 12.18 50.66 -4.02
C PRO A 464 13.42 50.08 -3.34
N THR A 465 14.31 50.95 -2.88
CA THR A 465 15.53 50.55 -2.20
C THR A 465 15.24 49.98 -0.80
N PRO A 466 16.08 49.07 -0.28
CA PRO A 466 15.86 48.39 1.00
C PRO A 466 15.63 49.30 2.22
N GLU A 467 16.12 50.54 2.19
CA GLU A 467 15.90 51.54 3.25
C GLU A 467 14.44 52.00 3.34
N GLU A 468 13.73 52.06 2.22
CA GLU A 468 12.36 52.59 2.16
C GLU A 468 11.34 51.56 2.68
N THR A 469 11.65 50.28 2.53
CA THR A 469 10.88 49.16 3.09
C THR A 469 11.04 49.05 4.61
N LEU A 470 12.25 49.32 5.14
CA LEU A 470 12.52 49.33 6.58
C LEU A 470 11.85 50.52 7.29
N ARG A 471 11.76 51.68 6.63
CA ARG A 471 11.03 52.85 7.16
C ARG A 471 9.52 52.62 7.26
N ARG A 472 8.94 51.84 6.32
CA ARG A 472 7.51 51.49 6.35
C ARG A 472 7.16 50.45 7.42
N LEU A 473 8.06 49.50 7.69
CA LEU A 473 7.91 48.52 8.79
C LEU A 473 8.03 49.18 10.17
N ALA A 474 8.90 50.18 10.33
CA ALA A 474 9.04 50.92 11.59
C ALA A 474 7.82 51.82 11.91
N GLN A 475 7.04 52.22 10.89
CA GLN A 475 5.82 53.03 11.06
C GLN A 475 4.56 52.21 11.28
N SER A 476 4.55 50.91 10.93
CA SER A 476 3.40 50.02 11.14
C SER A 476 3.29 49.46 12.57
N ASP A 477 4.39 49.44 13.34
CA ASP A 477 4.42 48.95 14.72
C ASP A 477 4.05 50.01 15.78
N ALA A 478 3.81 51.27 15.39
CA ALA A 478 3.55 52.39 16.30
C ALA A 478 2.07 52.75 16.49
N LYS A 479 1.11 51.92 16.04
CA LYS A 479 -0.32 52.12 16.33
C LYS A 479 -0.85 51.04 17.28
N PRO A 480 -1.18 51.38 18.54
CA PRO A 480 -1.91 50.47 19.40
C PRO A 480 -3.34 50.28 18.88
N ARG A 481 -3.90 49.09 19.12
CA ARG A 481 -5.26 48.67 18.73
C ARG A 481 -6.35 49.60 19.25
#